data_AF-A0A1H1BYQ1-F1
#
_entry.id   AF-A0A1H1BYQ1-F1
#
_cell.length_a   1.000
_cell.length_b   1.000
_cell.length_c   1.000
_cell.angle_alpha   90.00
_cell.angle_beta   90.00
_cell.angle_gamma   90.00
#
_symmetry.space_group_name_H-M   'P 1'
#
loop_
_entity.id
_entity.type
_entity.pdbx_description
1 polymer ?
#
loop_
_entity_poly.entity_id
_entity_poly.type
_entity_poly.pdbx_seq_one_letter_code
_entity_poly.pdbx_strand_id
1 'polypeptide(L)'
;MEEEKWGQPKWFWWSIGLFLFLEYCYLFVMVLMDTKPITLLMNSQPVSFIIFPLFFAIVLLFLPKKFRFDINTIFYLLVPFLLYLPNWSLISIYFNELFK
;
A
#
# COMPACT_ATOMS: atom_id res chain seq x y z
N MET A 1 -16.80 -9.82 27.19
CA MET A 1 -15.92 -8.87 26.48
C MET A 1 -16.33 -8.99 25.03
N GLU A 2 -17.28 -8.16 24.60
CA GLU A 2 -17.86 -8.28 23.25
C GLU A 2 -16.77 -8.02 22.23
N GLU A 3 -16.61 -8.97 21.30
CA GLU A 3 -15.75 -8.85 20.14
C GLU A 3 -16.19 -7.61 19.36
N GLU A 4 -15.45 -6.51 19.48
CA GLU A 4 -15.59 -5.35 18.61
C GLU A 4 -15.10 -5.78 17.22
N LYS A 5 -15.94 -6.54 16.52
CA LYS A 5 -15.70 -7.09 15.19
C LYS A 5 -15.51 -5.92 14.26
N TRP A 6 -14.25 -5.63 13.92
CA TRP A 6 -13.79 -4.95 12.71
C TRP A 6 -14.92 -4.19 12.01
N GLY A 7 -15.21 -2.96 12.48
CA GLY A 7 -16.42 -2.24 12.08
C GLY A 7 -16.49 -1.92 10.59
N GLN A 8 -15.36 -1.95 9.89
CA GLN A 8 -15.25 -1.68 8.47
C GLN A 8 -15.99 -2.73 7.63
N PRO A 9 -16.65 -2.33 6.52
CA PRO A 9 -17.39 -3.26 5.68
C PRO A 9 -16.45 -4.30 5.04
N LYS A 10 -16.96 -5.52 4.76
CA LYS A 10 -16.13 -6.61 4.19
C LYS A 10 -15.35 -6.20 2.94
N TRP A 11 -15.96 -5.41 2.05
CA TRP A 11 -15.33 -4.96 0.80
C TRP A 11 -14.06 -4.12 1.02
N PHE A 12 -13.95 -3.41 2.16
CA PHE A 12 -12.76 -2.65 2.53
C PHE A 12 -11.55 -3.56 2.74
N TRP A 13 -11.76 -4.68 3.45
CA TRP A 13 -10.72 -5.67 3.65
C TRP A 13 -10.34 -6.38 2.35
N TRP A 14 -11.33 -6.66 1.51
CA TRP A 14 -11.09 -7.19 0.16
C TRP A 14 -10.29 -6.24 -0.71
N SER A 15 -10.52 -4.92 -0.62
CA SER A 15 -9.77 -3.95 -1.43
C SER A 15 -8.30 -3.87 -1.00
N ILE A 16 -8.03 -3.88 0.31
CA ILE A 16 -6.66 -3.96 0.86
C ILE A 16 -5.98 -5.26 0.41
N GLY A 17 -6.64 -6.41 0.59
CA GLY A 17 -6.09 -7.70 0.23
C GLY A 17 -5.82 -7.85 -1.26
N LEU A 18 -6.74 -7.36 -2.10
CA LEU A 18 -6.57 -7.36 -3.55
C LEU A 18 -5.41 -6.47 -4.00
N PHE A 19 -5.28 -5.27 -3.41
CA PHE A 19 -4.19 -4.37 -3.73
C PHE A 19 -2.83 -5.00 -3.41
N LEU A 20 -2.68 -5.55 -2.20
CA LEU A 20 -1.49 -6.29 -1.79
C LEU A 20 -1.20 -7.47 -2.74
N PHE A 21 -2.21 -8.27 -3.06
CA PHE A 21 -2.05 -9.41 -3.97
C PHE A 21 -1.52 -8.95 -5.34
N LEU A 22 -2.08 -7.88 -5.91
CA LEU A 22 -1.64 -7.34 -7.19
C LEU A 22 -0.21 -6.79 -7.12
N GLU A 23 0.17 -6.13 -6.04
CA GLU A 23 1.55 -5.67 -5.82
C GLU A 23 2.54 -6.84 -5.78
N TYR A 24 2.23 -7.90 -5.03
CA TYR A 24 3.09 -9.07 -4.97
C TYR A 24 3.13 -9.84 -6.30
N CYS A 25 2.00 -9.96 -7.00
CA CYS A 25 1.98 -10.54 -8.34
C CYS A 25 2.84 -9.72 -9.31
N TYR A 26 2.76 -8.39 -9.25
CA TYR A 26 3.58 -7.51 -10.06
C TYR A 26 5.07 -7.72 -9.77
N LEU A 27 5.48 -7.66 -8.50
CA LEU A 27 6.86 -7.90 -8.09
C LEU A 27 7.36 -9.28 -8.52
N PHE A 28 6.54 -10.31 -8.34
CA PHE A 28 6.86 -11.68 -8.74
C PHE A 28 7.09 -11.79 -10.25
N VAL A 29 6.22 -11.18 -11.07
CA VAL A 29 6.40 -11.12 -12.53
C VAL A 29 7.69 -10.41 -12.90
N MET A 30 8.00 -9.27 -12.26
CA MET A 30 9.24 -8.53 -12.54
C MET A 30 10.49 -9.35 -12.19
N VAL A 31 10.44 -10.12 -11.10
CA VAL A 31 11.52 -11.06 -10.74
C VAL A 31 11.66 -12.18 -11.76
N LEU A 32 10.56 -12.77 -12.23
CA LEU A 32 10.60 -13.80 -13.27
C LEU A 32 11.15 -13.29 -14.62
N MET A 33 10.99 -12.01 -14.90
CA MET A 33 11.55 -11.35 -16.08
C MET A 33 13.02 -10.96 -15.92
N ASP A 34 13.68 -11.38 -14.82
CA ASP A 34 15.07 -11.02 -14.48
C ASP A 34 15.28 -9.49 -14.47
N THR A 35 14.27 -8.75 -14.00
CA THR A 35 14.33 -7.30 -13.93
C THR A 35 15.39 -6.88 -12.91
N LYS A 36 16.32 -6.01 -13.34
CA LYS A 36 17.32 -5.43 -12.45
C LYS A 36 16.66 -4.72 -11.26
N PRO A 37 17.20 -4.85 -10.03
CA PRO A 37 16.63 -4.22 -8.84
C PRO A 37 16.39 -2.71 -8.97
N ILE A 38 17.28 -1.99 -9.66
CA ILE A 38 17.14 -0.54 -9.86
C ILE A 38 15.94 -0.19 -10.76
N THR A 39 15.69 -0.99 -11.79
CA THR A 39 14.52 -0.81 -12.67
C THR A 39 13.23 -1.13 -11.94
N LEU A 40 13.25 -2.16 -11.08
CA LEU A 40 12.13 -2.49 -10.20
C LEU A 40 11.83 -1.34 -9.22
N LEU A 41 12.88 -0.72 -8.65
CA LEU A 41 12.74 0.43 -7.78
C LEU A 41 12.15 1.65 -8.52
N MET A 42 12.63 1.97 -9.71
CA MET A 42 12.07 3.06 -10.54
C MET A 42 10.61 2.80 -10.91
N ASN A 43 10.28 1.57 -11.31
CA ASN A 43 8.90 1.19 -11.66
C ASN A 43 7.96 1.15 -10.45
N SER A 44 8.51 1.07 -9.24
CA SER A 44 7.72 1.11 -8.01
C SER A 44 7.27 2.53 -7.63
N GLN A 45 7.99 3.58 -8.06
CA GLN A 45 7.64 4.97 -7.73
C GLN A 45 6.23 5.38 -8.17
N PRO A 46 5.75 5.09 -9.39
CA PRO A 46 4.37 5.34 -9.78
C PRO A 46 3.36 4.61 -8.89
N VAL A 47 3.68 3.40 -8.44
CA VAL A 47 2.80 2.65 -7.53
C VAL A 47 2.66 3.39 -6.21
N SER A 48 3.76 3.85 -5.65
CA SER A 48 3.81 4.48 -4.33
C SER A 48 3.28 5.91 -4.30
N PHE A 49 3.53 6.71 -5.35
CA PHE A 49 3.20 8.13 -5.38
C PHE A 49 1.97 8.49 -6.21
N ILE A 50 1.48 7.58 -7.06
CA ILE A 50 0.31 7.82 -7.90
C ILE A 50 -0.78 6.80 -7.58
N ILE A 51 -0.50 5.50 -7.75
CA ILE A 51 -1.52 4.46 -7.64
C ILE A 51 -2.01 4.31 -6.19
N PHE A 52 -1.10 4.30 -5.22
CA PHE A 52 -1.46 4.16 -3.81
C PHE A 52 -2.30 5.35 -3.29
N PRO A 53 -1.93 6.63 -3.50
CA PRO A 53 -2.79 7.75 -3.11
C PRO A 53 -4.15 7.75 -3.80
N LEU A 54 -4.22 7.34 -5.08
CA LEU A 54 -5.49 7.16 -5.79
C LEU A 54 -6.34 6.07 -5.14
N PHE A 55 -5.77 4.89 -4.88
CA PHE A 55 -6.44 3.81 -4.17
C PHE A 55 -6.94 4.26 -2.80
N PHE A 56 -6.08 4.92 -2.02
CA PHE A 56 -6.41 5.45 -0.69
C PHE A 56 -7.59 6.42 -0.75
N ALA A 57 -7.55 7.39 -1.67
CA ALA A 57 -8.62 8.36 -1.86
C ALA A 57 -9.92 7.69 -2.32
N ILE A 58 -9.86 6.76 -3.28
CA ILE A 58 -11.03 6.01 -3.77
C ILE A 58 -11.68 5.26 -2.62
N VAL A 59 -10.92 4.45 -1.87
CA VAL A 59 -11.49 3.66 -0.78
C VAL A 59 -12.12 4.57 0.29
N LEU A 60 -11.47 5.67 0.64
CA LEU A 60 -12.03 6.68 1.55
C LEU A 60 -13.33 7.31 1.06
N LEU A 61 -13.44 7.61 -0.24
CA LEU A 61 -14.65 8.18 -0.81
C LEU A 61 -15.85 7.21 -0.73
N PHE A 62 -15.60 5.93 -0.97
CA PHE A 62 -16.63 4.88 -0.95
C PHE A 62 -16.95 4.35 0.46
N LEU A 63 -16.10 4.62 1.46
CA LEU A 63 -16.38 4.29 2.86
C LEU A 63 -17.60 5.06 3.39
N PRO A 64 -18.44 4.44 4.24
CA PRO A 64 -19.49 5.16 4.97
C PRO A 64 -18.88 6.30 5.79
N LYS A 65 -19.58 7.45 5.87
CA LYS A 65 -19.07 8.66 6.57
C LYS A 65 -18.53 8.39 7.98
N LYS A 66 -19.14 7.44 8.71
CA LYS A 66 -18.73 7.05 10.06
C LYS A 66 -17.30 6.47 10.16
N PHE A 67 -16.70 6.03 9.05
CA PHE A 67 -15.39 5.40 9.02
C PHE A 67 -14.33 6.17 8.21
N ARG A 68 -14.69 7.21 7.46
CA ARG A 68 -13.77 7.88 6.50
C ARG A 68 -12.53 8.52 7.15
N PHE A 69 -12.64 8.90 8.41
CA PHE A 69 -11.53 9.54 9.13
C PHE A 69 -11.28 8.87 10.48
N ASP A 70 -11.77 7.65 10.63
CA ASP A 70 -11.44 6.83 11.78
C ASP A 70 -9.95 6.43 11.70
N ILE A 71 -9.25 6.56 12.83
CA ILE A 71 -7.80 6.34 12.89
C ILE A 71 -7.43 4.91 12.49
N ASN A 72 -8.26 3.93 12.86
CA ASN A 72 -8.02 2.54 12.51
C ASN A 72 -8.17 2.36 11.00
N THR A 73 -9.21 2.95 10.40
CA THR A 73 -9.43 2.90 8.95
C THR A 73 -8.26 3.49 8.16
N ILE A 74 -7.72 4.65 8.60
CA ILE A 74 -6.52 5.25 8.00
C ILE A 74 -5.33 4.32 8.15
N PHE A 75 -5.10 3.77 9.35
CA PHE A 75 -4.01 2.86 9.62
C PHE A 75 -4.05 1.61 8.74
N TYR A 76 -5.22 0.98 8.60
CA TYR A 76 -5.41 -0.19 7.75
C TYR A 76 -5.23 0.12 6.27
N LEU A 77 -5.64 1.31 5.81
CA LEU A 77 -5.40 1.74 4.43
C LEU A 77 -3.93 2.01 4.12
N LEU A 78 -3.10 2.28 5.12
CA LEU A 78 -1.65 2.44 4.96
C LEU A 78 -0.91 1.10 4.91
N VAL A 79 -1.54 -0.01 5.31
CA VAL A 79 -0.90 -1.34 5.35
C VAL A 79 -0.28 -1.73 4.00
N PRO A 80 -0.96 -1.58 2.84
CA PRO A 80 -0.34 -1.89 1.56
C PRO A 80 0.95 -1.12 1.30
N PHE A 81 0.94 0.19 1.55
CA PHE A 81 2.12 1.02 1.40
C PHE A 81 3.27 0.60 2.32
N LEU A 82 2.97 0.21 3.57
CA LEU A 82 3.96 -0.25 4.53
C LEU A 82 4.52 -1.63 4.19
N LEU A 83 3.75 -2.51 3.56
CA LEU A 83 4.21 -3.86 3.20
C LEU A 83 4.88 -3.94 1.83
N TYR A 84 4.73 -2.90 1.01
CA TYR A 84 5.34 -2.85 -0.31
C TYR A 84 6.87 -2.70 -0.22
N LEU A 85 7.59 -3.80 -0.50
CA LEU A 85 9.05 -3.91 -0.33
C LEU A 85 9.87 -2.77 -0.98
N PRO A 86 9.58 -2.31 -2.20
CA PRO A 86 10.36 -1.23 -2.82
C PRO A 86 10.31 0.09 -2.05
N ASN A 87 9.25 0.34 -1.27
CA ASN A 87 9.14 1.55 -0.45
C ASN A 87 10.23 1.60 0.63
N TRP A 88 10.55 0.47 1.25
CA TRP A 88 11.62 0.40 2.26
C TRP A 88 12.99 0.68 1.66
N SER A 89 13.23 0.19 0.44
CA SER A 89 14.45 0.46 -0.29
C SER A 89 14.58 1.94 -0.66
N LEU A 90 13.49 2.59 -1.11
CA LEU A 90 13.46 4.03 -1.36
C LEU A 90 13.74 4.84 -0.09
N ILE A 91 13.06 4.51 1.02
CA ILE A 91 13.27 5.18 2.31
C ILE A 91 14.73 5.06 2.75
N SER A 92 15.34 3.88 2.63
CA SER A 92 16.75 3.68 2.98
C SER A 92 17.70 4.52 2.12
N ILE A 93 17.43 4.67 0.83
CA ILE A 93 18.25 5.49 -0.07
C ILE A 93 18.18 6.97 0.34
N TYR A 94 16.96 7.51 0.46
CA TYR A 94 16.77 8.92 0.83
C TYR A 94 17.30 9.23 2.23
N PHE A 95 17.13 8.31 3.19
CA PHE A 95 17.69 8.45 4.53
C PHE A 95 19.22 8.54 4.45
N ASN A 96 19.88 7.65 3.71
CA ASN A 96 21.34 7.68 3.57
C ASN A 96 21.85 8.94 2.85
N GLU A 97 21.08 9.53 1.93
CA GLU A 97 21.45 10.80 1.29
C GLU A 97 21.30 12.01 2.23
N LEU A 98 20.33 12.00 3.13
CA LEU A 98 20.11 13.09 4.09
C LEU A 98 21.19 13.19 5.17
N PHE A 99 21.86 12.09 5.48
CA PHE A 99 22.92 12.01 6.51
C PHE A 99 24.34 11.88 5.92
N LYS A 100 24.49 12.09 4.62
CA LYS A 100 25.77 12.20 3.92
C LYS A 100 26.19 13.65 3.78
#